data_AF-A0AAE4JB98-F1
#
_entry.id   AF-A0AAE4JB98-F1
#
_cell.length_a   1.000
_cell.length_b   1.000
_cell.length_c   1.000
_cell.angle_alpha   90.00
_cell.angle_beta   90.00
_cell.angle_gamma   90.00
#
_symmetry.space_group_name_H-M   'P 1'
#
loop_
_entity.id
_entity.type
_entity.pdbx_description
1 polymer ?
#
loop_
_entity_poly.entity_id
_entity_poly.type
_entity_poly.pdbx_seq_one_letter_code
_entity_poly.pdbx_strand_id
1 'polypeptide(L)'
;MLVDVTTTRSALFRPDAQLWPSAPERPIGTSEEVTPVGELSLLGGFRLVLRGELVDVSTTGQRLVAVLVCHSGSVARRQIAHLLWPDATTARAHANLRTVIYRLERTCPGLIVVCGSYLRLAGGLRIDLDETTALANRILATEGPLPAAVRTEALDAGFHHDLLPDLDDEWLLEYQTRYHQLRLAALETLSRRLASEGLPGAAVCTALALVQADSLRDSAHQTLIRACLVQGNQQEALSYFADYQRVFRDELGVEPASSIGQLLDEPAAGLDV
;
A
#
# COMPACT_ATOMS: atom_id res chain seq x y z
N MET A 1 -35.31 9.99 -25.70
CA MET A 1 -34.97 8.57 -25.48
C MET A 1 -33.55 8.55 -24.94
N LEU A 2 -33.46 8.74 -23.62
CA LEU A 2 -32.21 8.82 -22.86
C LEU A 2 -31.73 7.39 -22.62
N VAL A 3 -30.48 7.11 -23.01
CA VAL A 3 -29.81 5.86 -22.64
C VAL A 3 -29.01 6.15 -21.38
N ASP A 4 -29.43 5.45 -20.32
CA ASP A 4 -28.89 5.48 -18.97
C ASP A 4 -27.41 5.06 -18.97
N VAL A 5 -26.52 5.97 -18.56
CA VAL A 5 -25.10 5.70 -18.33
C VAL A 5 -24.89 5.66 -16.82
N THR A 6 -25.46 4.64 -16.19
CA THR A 6 -25.15 4.26 -14.81
C THR A 6 -24.95 2.75 -14.78
N THR A 7 -23.95 2.30 -14.02
CA THR A 7 -23.44 0.92 -13.92
C THR A 7 -22.22 0.63 -14.79
N THR A 8 -21.02 1.02 -14.32
CA THR A 8 -19.78 0.20 -14.31
C THR A 8 -18.68 1.02 -13.62
N ARG A 9 -18.61 0.99 -12.29
CA ARG A 9 -17.45 1.53 -11.55
C ARG A 9 -17.35 0.98 -10.12
N SER A 10 -17.17 -0.34 -9.99
CA SER A 10 -16.87 -0.99 -8.70
C SER A 10 -16.12 -2.33 -8.87
N ALA A 11 -15.25 -2.46 -9.87
CA ALA A 11 -14.57 -3.73 -10.19
C ALA A 11 -13.04 -3.62 -10.39
N LEU A 12 -12.37 -2.61 -9.82
CA LEU A 12 -10.93 -2.39 -10.06
C LEU A 12 -9.98 -2.83 -8.94
N PHE A 13 -10.48 -3.55 -7.92
CA PHE A 13 -9.62 -4.13 -6.90
C PHE A 13 -10.01 -5.58 -6.62
N ARG A 14 -9.68 -6.46 -7.58
CA ARG A 14 -9.42 -7.86 -7.29
C ARG A 14 -7.96 -8.11 -7.64
N PRO A 15 -7.13 -8.67 -6.74
CA PRO A 15 -5.85 -9.20 -7.18
C PRO A 15 -6.14 -10.20 -8.30
N ASP A 16 -5.30 -10.26 -9.33
CA ASP A 16 -5.46 -11.23 -10.40
C ASP A 16 -5.67 -12.62 -9.81
N ALA A 17 -6.93 -13.05 -9.75
CA ALA A 17 -7.36 -14.37 -9.35
C ALA A 17 -7.03 -15.40 -10.44
N GLN A 18 -6.19 -15.03 -11.41
CA GLN A 18 -5.99 -15.75 -12.65
C GLN A 18 -4.62 -16.43 -12.76
N LEU A 19 -3.69 -16.15 -11.83
CA LEU A 19 -2.38 -16.82 -11.77
C LEU A 19 -2.37 -18.05 -10.83
N TRP A 20 -3.32 -18.16 -9.89
CA TRP A 20 -3.38 -19.28 -8.94
C TRP A 20 -4.81 -19.83 -8.79
N PRO A 21 -5.04 -21.14 -9.02
CA PRO A 21 -6.31 -21.76 -8.64
C PRO A 21 -6.50 -21.71 -7.12
N SER A 22 -7.57 -21.02 -6.69
CA SER A 22 -7.98 -20.96 -5.28
C SER A 22 -8.35 -22.35 -4.76
N ALA A 23 -8.01 -22.62 -3.50
CA ALA A 23 -8.49 -23.81 -2.81
C ALA A 23 -10.03 -23.79 -2.68
N PRO A 24 -10.71 -24.95 -2.61
CA PRO A 24 -12.11 -24.99 -2.22
C PRO A 24 -12.26 -24.49 -0.77
N GLU A 25 -13.21 -23.58 -0.53
CA GLU A 25 -13.66 -23.24 0.82
C GLU A 25 -14.16 -24.52 1.50
N ARG A 26 -13.55 -24.94 2.61
CA ARG A 26 -14.00 -26.13 3.37
C ARG A 26 -14.23 -25.80 4.86
N PRO A 27 -15.17 -26.52 5.51
CA PRO A 27 -15.93 -26.03 6.65
C PRO A 27 -15.09 -26.01 7.93
N ILE A 28 -15.50 -25.12 8.83
CA ILE A 28 -14.95 -24.90 10.16
C ILE A 28 -15.03 -26.21 10.95
N GLY A 29 -13.88 -26.90 11.04
CA GLY A 29 -13.69 -28.09 11.86
C GLY A 29 -13.17 -27.69 13.23
N THR A 30 -13.85 -28.14 14.27
CA THR A 30 -13.59 -27.90 15.69
C THR A 30 -12.29 -28.57 16.15
N SER A 31 -11.21 -27.81 16.16
CA SER A 31 -10.09 -27.97 17.09
C SER A 31 -9.79 -26.57 17.60
N GLU A 32 -9.52 -26.42 18.90
CA GLU A 32 -9.08 -25.15 19.49
C GLU A 32 -7.76 -24.71 18.82
N GLU A 33 -7.89 -24.09 17.64
CA GLU A 33 -6.79 -23.44 16.94
C GLU A 33 -6.35 -22.31 17.85
N VAL A 34 -5.09 -22.36 18.31
CA VAL A 34 -4.47 -21.23 18.98
C VAL A 34 -4.31 -20.14 17.93
N THR A 35 -5.33 -19.32 17.77
CA THR A 35 -5.32 -18.21 16.83
C THR A 35 -4.25 -17.22 17.31
N PRO A 36 -3.22 -16.94 16.50
CA PRO A 36 -2.24 -15.92 16.85
C PRO A 36 -2.95 -14.56 16.85
N VAL A 37 -2.84 -13.85 17.97
CA VAL A 37 -3.30 -12.46 18.08
C VAL A 37 -2.06 -11.58 18.06
N GLY A 38 -2.01 -10.66 17.12
CA GLY A 38 -0.83 -9.85 16.88
C GLY A 38 -0.95 -8.89 15.72
N GLU A 39 0.16 -8.25 15.42
CA GLU A 39 0.32 -7.27 14.35
C GLU A 39 1.42 -7.74 13.41
N LEU A 40 1.13 -7.69 12.11
CA LEU A 40 2.08 -7.95 11.05
C LEU A 40 2.23 -6.68 10.22
N SER A 41 3.43 -6.10 10.26
CA SER A 41 3.81 -5.01 9.39
C SER A 41 4.59 -5.53 8.19
N LEU A 42 4.17 -5.12 7.00
CA LEU A 42 4.85 -5.34 5.73
C LEU A 42 5.21 -4.02 5.05
N LEU A 43 4.61 -2.89 5.48
CA LEU A 43 4.91 -1.58 4.94
C LEU A 43 6.15 -1.00 5.63
N GLY A 44 7.18 -0.70 4.84
CA GLY A 44 8.48 -0.22 5.33
C GLY A 44 9.42 -1.30 5.84
N GLY A 45 8.95 -2.55 5.93
CA GLY A 45 9.76 -3.70 6.32
C GLY A 45 8.93 -4.78 7.01
N PHE A 46 9.50 -5.97 7.17
CA PHE A 46 8.84 -7.07 7.87
C PHE A 46 8.96 -6.92 9.38
N ARG A 47 7.83 -6.84 10.08
CA ARG A 47 7.77 -6.88 11.55
C ARG A 47 6.59 -7.74 11.99
N LEU A 48 6.85 -8.72 12.84
CA LEU A 48 5.80 -9.54 13.44
C LEU A 48 5.81 -9.36 14.96
N VAL A 49 4.69 -8.91 15.51
CA VAL A 49 4.47 -8.80 16.95
C VAL A 49 3.35 -9.76 17.34
N LEU A 50 3.65 -10.75 18.18
CA LEU A 50 2.66 -11.69 18.70
C LEU A 50 2.51 -11.47 20.20
N ARG A 51 1.28 -11.26 20.68
CA ARG A 51 0.98 -11.03 22.10
C ARG A 51 1.85 -9.92 22.74
N GLY A 52 2.19 -8.88 21.96
CA GLY A 52 3.01 -7.75 22.40
C GLY A 52 4.53 -7.97 22.32
N GLU A 53 5.00 -9.13 21.88
CA GLU A 53 6.43 -9.43 21.74
C GLU A 53 6.85 -9.45 20.28
N LEU A 54 7.99 -8.81 19.98
CA LEU A 54 8.62 -8.86 18.66
C LEU A 54 9.17 -10.26 18.41
N VAL A 55 8.78 -10.86 17.30
CA VAL A 55 9.20 -12.21 16.94
C VAL A 55 10.25 -12.16 15.83
N ASP A 56 11.40 -12.79 16.07
CA ASP A 56 12.46 -12.92 15.08
C ASP A 56 12.11 -14.00 14.06
N VAL A 57 11.85 -13.59 12.82
CA VAL A 57 11.47 -14.47 11.72
C VAL A 57 12.59 -14.47 10.70
N SER A 58 13.17 -15.65 10.41
CA SER A 58 14.19 -15.78 9.37
C SER A 58 13.70 -15.23 8.02
N THR A 59 14.59 -14.68 7.19
CA THR A 59 14.24 -14.06 5.89
C THR A 59 13.37 -14.96 5.01
N THR A 60 13.67 -16.27 4.93
CA THR A 60 12.85 -17.21 4.15
C THR A 60 11.45 -17.44 4.76
N GLY A 61 11.34 -17.35 6.08
CA GLY A 61 10.05 -17.35 6.77
C GLY A 61 9.25 -16.08 6.49
N GLN A 62 9.91 -14.92 6.45
CA GLN A 62 9.30 -13.64 6.07
C GLN A 62 8.74 -13.71 4.65
N ARG A 63 9.52 -14.24 3.69
CA ARG A 63 9.06 -14.48 2.32
C ARG A 63 7.81 -15.37 2.26
N LEU A 64 7.81 -16.47 3.02
CA LEU A 64 6.64 -17.36 3.07
C LEU A 64 5.40 -16.63 3.59
N VAL A 65 5.52 -15.86 4.67
CA VAL A 65 4.43 -15.06 5.22
C VAL A 65 3.97 -14.00 4.21
N ALA A 66 4.89 -13.28 3.58
CA ALA A 66 4.59 -12.27 2.57
C ALA A 66 3.82 -12.85 1.37
N VAL A 67 4.20 -14.03 0.88
CA VAL A 67 3.44 -14.75 -0.16
C VAL A 67 2.00 -15.00 0.29
N LEU A 68 1.79 -15.49 1.51
CA LEU A 68 0.46 -15.80 2.03
C LEU A 68 -0.42 -14.55 2.23
N VAL A 69 0.18 -13.41 2.58
CA VAL A 69 -0.55 -12.13 2.68
C VAL A 69 -0.91 -11.60 1.29
N CYS A 70 0.07 -11.51 0.39
CA CYS A 70 -0.11 -10.91 -0.94
C CYS A 70 -1.13 -11.65 -1.82
N HIS A 71 -1.27 -12.97 -1.64
CA HIS A 71 -2.19 -13.80 -2.42
C HIS A 71 -3.59 -13.92 -1.79
N SER A 72 -3.86 -13.25 -0.67
CA SER A 72 -5.15 -13.19 0.03
C SER A 72 -5.93 -14.52 0.01
N GLY A 73 -5.45 -15.51 0.77
CA GLY A 73 -6.17 -16.79 0.91
C GLY A 73 -5.27 -18.02 1.07
N SER A 74 -5.78 -19.16 0.62
CA SER A 74 -5.06 -20.44 0.68
C SER A 74 -4.27 -20.67 -0.62
N VAL A 75 -2.96 -20.85 -0.50
CA VAL A 75 -2.04 -21.03 -1.63
C VAL A 75 -1.48 -22.46 -1.62
N ALA A 76 -1.37 -23.10 -2.79
CA ALA A 76 -0.88 -24.48 -2.84
C ALA A 76 0.60 -24.55 -2.46
N ARG A 77 0.97 -25.52 -1.63
CA ARG A 77 2.36 -25.78 -1.20
C ARG A 77 3.31 -25.94 -2.38
N ARG A 78 2.86 -26.57 -3.46
CA ARG A 78 3.65 -26.72 -4.68
C ARG A 78 3.97 -25.36 -5.28
N GLN A 79 3.01 -24.45 -5.38
CA GLN A 79 3.21 -23.13 -5.97
C GLN A 79 4.17 -22.31 -5.12
N ILE A 80 3.95 -22.24 -3.80
CA ILE A 80 4.85 -21.56 -2.87
C ILE A 80 6.28 -22.10 -2.98
N ALA A 81 6.45 -23.41 -3.05
CA ALA A 81 7.78 -24.02 -3.16
C ALA A 81 8.50 -23.59 -4.44
N HIS A 82 7.82 -23.59 -5.60
CA HIS A 82 8.45 -23.14 -6.85
C HIS A 82 8.69 -21.63 -6.86
N LEU A 83 7.82 -20.85 -6.21
CA LEU A 83 7.94 -19.39 -6.13
C LEU A 83 9.16 -18.96 -5.29
N LEU A 84 9.35 -19.59 -4.13
CA LEU A 84 10.43 -19.23 -3.19
C LEU A 84 11.79 -19.85 -3.56
N TRP A 85 11.81 -20.89 -4.39
CA TRP A 85 13.03 -21.57 -4.83
C TRP A 85 12.95 -21.94 -6.32
N PRO A 86 12.93 -20.95 -7.23
CA PRO A 86 12.76 -21.19 -8.67
C PRO A 86 13.88 -22.07 -9.27
N ASP A 87 15.11 -21.94 -8.74
CA ASP A 87 16.29 -22.68 -9.24
C ASP A 87 16.45 -24.08 -8.63
N ALA A 88 15.59 -24.47 -7.69
CA ALA A 88 15.66 -25.77 -7.05
C ALA A 88 14.85 -26.82 -7.80
N THR A 89 15.29 -28.08 -7.75
CA THR A 89 14.43 -29.20 -8.17
C THR A 89 13.16 -29.22 -7.32
N THR A 90 12.04 -29.67 -7.89
CA THR A 90 10.75 -29.75 -7.19
C THR A 90 10.88 -30.45 -5.83
N ALA A 91 11.59 -31.57 -5.76
CA ALA A 91 11.82 -32.29 -4.51
C ALA A 91 12.56 -31.44 -3.45
N ARG A 92 13.60 -30.70 -3.87
CA ARG A 92 14.38 -29.83 -2.99
C ARG A 92 13.58 -28.61 -2.55
N ALA A 93 12.83 -27.98 -3.44
CA ALA A 93 11.94 -26.87 -3.13
C ALA A 93 10.89 -27.28 -2.08
N HIS A 94 10.26 -28.44 -2.24
CA HIS A 94 9.31 -28.98 -1.26
C HIS A 94 9.96 -29.31 0.08
N ALA A 95 11.18 -29.87 0.08
CA ALA A 95 11.93 -30.13 1.31
C ALA A 95 12.25 -28.82 2.05
N ASN A 96 12.73 -27.80 1.34
CA ASN A 96 13.00 -26.49 1.90
C ASN A 96 11.73 -25.85 2.50
N LEU A 97 10.59 -25.91 1.78
CA LEU A 97 9.31 -25.42 2.28
C LEU A 97 8.91 -26.09 3.60
N ARG A 98 9.05 -27.42 3.69
CA ARG A 98 8.78 -28.16 4.94
C ARG A 98 9.67 -27.68 6.09
N THR A 99 10.96 -27.43 5.83
CA THR A 99 11.89 -26.91 6.84
C THR A 99 11.50 -25.52 7.31
N VAL A 100 11.08 -24.63 6.41
CA VAL A 100 10.63 -23.27 6.75
C VAL A 100 9.36 -23.31 7.58
N ILE A 101 8.36 -24.09 7.17
CA ILE A 101 7.12 -24.29 7.94
C ILE A 101 7.43 -24.82 9.34
N TYR A 102 8.31 -25.84 9.44
CA TYR A 102 8.71 -26.39 10.74
C TYR A 102 9.36 -25.35 11.66
N ARG A 103 10.24 -24.49 11.12
CA ARG A 103 10.88 -23.42 11.90
C ARG A 103 9.88 -22.35 12.34
N LEU A 104 8.98 -21.95 11.44
CA LEU A 104 7.91 -21.01 11.76
C LEU A 104 6.98 -21.57 12.83
N GLU A 105 6.59 -22.84 12.75
CA GLU A 105 5.74 -23.46 13.77
C GLU A 105 6.40 -23.48 15.16
N ARG A 106 7.74 -23.55 15.23
CA ARG A 106 8.48 -23.47 16.50
C ARG A 106 8.61 -22.05 17.05
N THR A 107 8.63 -21.05 16.17
CA THR A 107 8.94 -19.66 16.52
C THR A 107 7.65 -18.85 16.71
N CYS A 108 6.66 -19.13 15.87
CA CYS A 108 5.34 -18.52 15.81
C CYS A 108 4.27 -19.62 15.70
N PRO A 109 4.04 -20.43 16.76
CA PRO A 109 3.08 -21.53 16.70
C PRO A 109 1.69 -21.05 16.26
N GLY A 110 1.06 -21.76 15.33
CA GLY A 110 -0.26 -21.41 14.81
C GLY A 110 -0.30 -20.25 13.82
N LEU A 111 0.85 -19.67 13.41
CA LEU A 111 0.88 -18.60 12.40
C LEU A 111 0.41 -19.06 11.02
N ILE A 112 0.75 -20.29 10.64
CA ILE A 112 0.41 -20.88 9.34
C ILE A 112 -0.56 -22.02 9.54
N VAL A 113 -1.74 -21.93 8.91
CA VAL A 113 -2.69 -23.03 8.91
C VAL A 113 -2.44 -23.92 7.69
N VAL A 114 -2.30 -25.21 7.95
CA VAL A 114 -2.12 -26.24 6.93
C VAL A 114 -3.46 -26.89 6.59
N CYS A 115 -3.93 -26.69 5.36
CA CYS A 115 -5.16 -27.30 4.85
C CYS A 115 -4.80 -28.30 3.74
N GLY A 116 -4.35 -29.50 4.13
CA GLY A 116 -3.90 -30.54 3.19
C GLY A 116 -2.71 -30.09 2.34
N SER A 117 -2.93 -29.86 1.05
CA SER A 117 -1.92 -29.39 0.10
C SER A 117 -1.80 -27.86 0.03
N TYR A 118 -2.58 -27.13 0.81
CA TYR A 118 -2.61 -25.67 0.84
C TYR A 118 -2.11 -25.11 2.17
N LEU A 119 -1.59 -23.89 2.12
CA LEU A 119 -1.22 -23.08 3.27
C LEU A 119 -2.02 -21.80 3.25
N ARG A 120 -2.45 -21.32 4.41
CA ARG A 120 -2.99 -19.97 4.61
C ARG A 120 -2.37 -19.36 5.85
N LEU A 121 -2.37 -18.03 5.92
CA LEU A 121 -2.11 -17.36 7.18
C LEU A 121 -3.28 -17.63 8.14
N ALA A 122 -2.99 -17.78 9.42
CA ALA A 122 -4.03 -17.86 10.43
C ALA A 122 -4.81 -16.55 10.52
N GLY A 123 -6.07 -16.65 10.96
CA GLY A 123 -6.84 -15.45 11.31
C GLY A 123 -6.28 -14.80 12.58
N GLY A 124 -6.73 -13.60 12.91
CA GLY A 124 -6.42 -12.92 14.18
C GLY A 124 -5.24 -11.95 14.15
N LEU A 125 -4.55 -11.84 13.02
CA LEU A 125 -3.54 -10.79 12.81
C LEU A 125 -4.18 -9.52 12.24
N ARG A 126 -3.77 -8.37 12.78
CA ARG A 126 -3.94 -7.07 12.11
C ARG A 126 -2.76 -6.90 11.15
N ILE A 127 -3.05 -6.69 9.87
CA ILE A 127 -2.05 -6.60 8.81
C ILE A 127 -2.10 -5.19 8.25
N ASP A 128 -1.00 -4.44 8.40
CA ASP A 128 -0.94 -3.03 7.98
C ASP A 128 -1.24 -2.83 6.49
N LEU A 129 -0.82 -3.77 5.63
CA LEU A 129 -1.08 -3.76 4.20
C LEU A 129 -2.58 -3.83 3.92
N ASP A 130 -3.32 -4.71 4.61
CA ASP A 130 -4.76 -4.88 4.42
C ASP A 130 -5.52 -3.64 4.89
N GLU A 131 -5.17 -3.12 6.07
CA GLU A 131 -5.79 -1.93 6.66
C GLU A 131 -5.57 -0.69 5.77
N THR A 132 -4.32 -0.46 5.35
CA THR A 132 -3.95 0.68 4.52
C THR A 132 -4.54 0.57 3.12
N THR A 133 -4.61 -0.65 2.56
CA THR A 133 -5.28 -0.90 1.27
C THR A 133 -6.77 -0.62 1.35
N ALA A 134 -7.45 -1.07 2.42
CA ALA A 134 -8.87 -0.81 2.62
C ALA A 134 -9.16 0.70 2.79
N LEU A 135 -8.30 1.41 3.53
CA LEU A 135 -8.39 2.86 3.72
C LEU A 135 -8.17 3.63 2.42
N ALA A 136 -7.12 3.29 1.65
CA ALA A 136 -6.88 3.88 0.33
C ALA A 136 -8.09 3.72 -0.60
N ASN A 137 -8.66 2.51 -0.66
CA ASN A 137 -9.86 2.25 -1.46
C ASN A 137 -11.07 3.08 -1.01
N ARG A 138 -11.28 3.26 0.30
CA ARG A 138 -12.34 4.13 0.84
C ARG A 138 -12.13 5.60 0.43
N ILE A 139 -10.90 6.11 0.50
CA ILE A 139 -10.57 7.47 0.06
C ILE A 139 -10.90 7.64 -1.44
N LEU A 140 -10.46 6.69 -2.27
CA LEU A 140 -10.65 6.73 -3.72
C LEU A 140 -12.12 6.58 -4.14
N ALA A 141 -12.89 5.76 -3.42
CA ALA A 141 -14.29 5.48 -3.74
C ALA A 141 -15.28 6.55 -3.23
N THR A 142 -14.87 7.37 -2.25
CA THR A 142 -15.74 8.43 -1.72
C THR A 142 -15.95 9.51 -2.79
N GLU A 143 -17.16 9.98 -3.03
CA GLU A 143 -17.39 11.17 -3.86
C GLU A 143 -17.57 12.40 -2.96
N GLY A 144 -16.96 13.54 -3.33
CA GLY A 144 -17.03 14.77 -2.52
C GLY A 144 -16.20 14.72 -1.24
N PRO A 145 -16.59 15.47 -0.18
CA PRO A 145 -15.86 15.56 1.08
C PRO A 145 -15.70 14.19 1.77
N LEU A 146 -14.55 13.99 2.42
CA LEU A 146 -14.29 12.75 3.16
C LEU A 146 -15.13 12.73 4.46
N PRO A 147 -15.77 11.60 4.79
CA PRO A 147 -16.32 11.39 6.12
C PRO A 147 -15.25 11.62 7.19
N ALA A 148 -15.61 12.31 8.27
CA ALA A 148 -14.65 12.70 9.31
C ALA A 148 -13.82 11.52 9.85
N ALA A 149 -14.44 10.34 10.02
CA ALA A 149 -13.75 9.13 10.45
C ALA A 149 -12.69 8.65 9.43
N VAL A 150 -13.02 8.66 8.12
CA VAL A 150 -12.06 8.30 7.05
C VAL A 150 -10.90 9.27 7.04
N ARG A 151 -11.20 10.57 7.20
CA ARG A 151 -10.17 11.62 7.21
C ARG A 151 -9.21 11.48 8.38
N THR A 152 -9.71 11.30 9.60
CA THR A 152 -8.86 11.09 10.78
C THR A 152 -7.97 9.86 10.60
N GLU A 153 -8.57 8.73 10.20
CA GLU A 153 -7.86 7.48 9.94
C GLU A 153 -6.77 7.66 8.86
N ALA A 154 -7.06 8.41 7.79
CA ALA A 154 -6.12 8.69 6.71
C ALA A 154 -4.93 9.56 7.15
N LEU A 155 -5.18 10.56 7.99
CA LEU A 155 -4.12 11.41 8.55
C LEU A 155 -3.23 10.63 9.51
N ASP A 156 -3.82 9.74 10.33
CA ASP A 156 -3.08 8.89 11.26
C ASP A 156 -2.24 7.82 10.53
N ALA A 157 -2.78 7.24 9.45
CA ALA A 157 -2.07 6.24 8.65
C ALA A 157 -0.89 6.84 7.87
N GLY A 158 -1.05 8.07 7.36
CA GLY A 158 0.01 8.87 6.72
C GLY A 158 0.61 8.32 5.43
N PHE A 159 0.35 7.06 5.06
CA PHE A 159 0.80 6.40 3.83
C PHE A 159 2.30 6.59 3.59
N HIS A 160 3.13 6.30 4.61
CA HIS A 160 4.55 6.66 4.59
C HIS A 160 5.48 5.69 3.85
N HIS A 161 5.11 4.42 3.73
CA HIS A 161 6.06 3.37 3.35
C HIS A 161 5.56 2.50 2.20
N ASP A 162 6.49 2.01 1.38
CA ASP A 162 6.21 1.00 0.35
C ASP A 162 6.20 -0.41 0.95
N LEU A 163 5.67 -1.37 0.18
CA LEU A 163 5.56 -2.77 0.58
C LEU A 163 6.94 -3.46 0.56
N LEU A 164 7.42 -3.90 1.73
CA LEU A 164 8.62 -4.73 1.88
C LEU A 164 9.80 -4.25 1.00
N PRO A 165 10.27 -2.99 1.16
CA PRO A 165 11.30 -2.42 0.30
C PRO A 165 12.64 -3.17 0.39
N ASP A 166 12.85 -3.93 1.47
CA ASP A 166 14.08 -4.72 1.69
C ASP A 166 14.05 -6.10 1.00
N LEU A 167 12.96 -6.48 0.32
CA LEU A 167 12.83 -7.75 -0.39
C LEU A 167 12.75 -7.54 -1.91
N ASP A 168 13.80 -8.00 -2.60
CA ASP A 168 13.97 -7.87 -4.06
C ASP A 168 13.54 -9.12 -4.83
N ASP A 169 12.58 -9.89 -4.31
CA ASP A 169 12.11 -11.10 -4.95
C ASP A 169 11.23 -10.77 -6.19
N GLU A 170 11.51 -11.37 -7.35
CA GLU A 170 10.81 -11.08 -8.62
C GLU A 170 9.29 -11.24 -8.52
N TRP A 171 8.83 -12.23 -7.76
CA TRP A 171 7.39 -12.46 -7.55
C TRP A 171 6.70 -11.34 -6.77
N LEU A 172 7.45 -10.55 -5.99
CA LEU A 172 6.94 -9.48 -5.15
C LEU A 172 6.77 -8.16 -5.92
N LEU A 173 7.48 -7.99 -7.03
CA LEU A 173 7.55 -6.75 -7.80
C LEU A 173 6.17 -6.24 -8.24
N GLU A 174 5.29 -7.14 -8.68
CA GLU A 174 3.93 -6.78 -9.09
C GLU A 174 3.11 -6.25 -7.90
N TYR A 175 3.23 -6.89 -6.72
CA TYR A 175 2.54 -6.46 -5.51
C TYR A 175 3.06 -5.12 -4.99
N GLN A 176 4.39 -4.93 -5.00
CA GLN A 176 5.06 -3.67 -4.69
C GLN A 176 4.57 -2.56 -5.60
N THR A 177 4.63 -2.77 -6.92
CA THR A 177 4.20 -1.79 -7.93
C THR A 177 2.72 -1.43 -7.74
N ARG A 178 1.86 -2.42 -7.55
CA ARG A 178 0.42 -2.22 -7.36
C ARG A 178 0.13 -1.41 -6.10
N TYR A 179 0.74 -1.78 -4.97
CA TYR A 179 0.55 -1.04 -3.72
C TYR A 179 1.09 0.40 -3.83
N HIS A 180 2.26 0.57 -4.43
CA HIS A 180 2.84 1.89 -4.67
C HIS A 180 1.90 2.78 -5.48
N GLN A 181 1.33 2.30 -6.59
CA GLN A 181 0.37 3.06 -7.38
C GLN A 181 -0.92 3.38 -6.61
N LEU A 182 -1.44 2.44 -5.81
CA LEU A 182 -2.60 2.67 -4.95
C LEU A 182 -2.32 3.77 -3.92
N ARG A 183 -1.13 3.72 -3.29
CA ARG A 183 -0.65 4.69 -2.32
C ARG A 183 -0.55 6.08 -2.94
N LEU A 184 0.07 6.24 -4.10
CA LEU A 184 0.17 7.51 -4.81
C LEU A 184 -1.22 8.10 -5.11
N ALA A 185 -2.12 7.28 -5.66
CA ALA A 185 -3.48 7.73 -6.00
C ALA A 185 -4.27 8.17 -4.75
N ALA A 186 -4.13 7.45 -3.64
CA ALA A 186 -4.79 7.78 -2.37
C ALA A 186 -4.26 9.09 -1.78
N LEU A 187 -2.93 9.27 -1.72
CA LEU A 187 -2.29 10.51 -1.27
C LEU A 187 -2.67 11.71 -2.13
N GLU A 188 -2.70 11.54 -3.44
CA GLU A 188 -3.11 12.58 -4.39
C GLU A 188 -4.57 13.00 -4.19
N THR A 189 -5.45 12.02 -4.01
CA THR A 189 -6.87 12.28 -3.75
C THR A 189 -7.09 12.92 -2.39
N LEU A 190 -6.37 12.44 -1.36
CA LEU A 190 -6.48 12.92 0.01
C LEU A 190 -6.00 14.37 0.13
N SER A 191 -4.82 14.69 -0.41
CA SER A 191 -4.27 16.05 -0.38
C SER A 191 -5.20 17.06 -1.03
N ARG A 192 -5.73 16.77 -2.23
CA ARG A 192 -6.71 17.62 -2.92
C ARG A 192 -7.98 17.83 -2.09
N ARG A 193 -8.53 16.77 -1.48
CA ARG A 193 -9.76 16.88 -0.68
C ARG A 193 -9.56 17.70 0.58
N LEU A 194 -8.48 17.43 1.33
CA LEU A 194 -8.12 18.21 2.51
C LEU A 194 -8.01 19.70 2.16
N ALA A 195 -7.41 19.99 1.03
CA ALA A 195 -7.26 21.34 0.53
C ALA A 195 -8.63 21.98 0.24
N SER A 196 -9.53 21.28 -0.50
CA SER A 196 -10.90 21.74 -0.80
C SER A 196 -11.80 21.87 0.44
N GLU A 197 -11.52 21.13 1.51
CA GLU A 197 -12.23 21.18 2.79
C GLU A 197 -11.73 22.30 3.72
N GLY A 198 -10.81 23.15 3.24
CA GLY A 198 -10.26 24.25 4.05
C GLY A 198 -9.26 23.78 5.11
N LEU A 199 -8.61 22.64 4.90
CA LEU A 199 -7.54 22.10 5.74
C LEU A 199 -6.17 22.15 5.04
N PRO A 200 -5.66 23.34 4.65
CA PRO A 200 -4.49 23.45 3.80
C PRO A 200 -3.21 22.91 4.47
N GLY A 201 -3.08 22.99 5.80
CA GLY A 201 -1.90 22.44 6.49
C GLY A 201 -1.81 20.92 6.40
N ALA A 202 -2.95 20.23 6.52
CA ALA A 202 -3.02 18.79 6.32
C ALA A 202 -2.76 18.43 4.85
N ALA A 203 -3.28 19.23 3.91
CA ALA A 203 -3.02 19.05 2.49
C ALA A 203 -1.53 19.18 2.13
N VAL A 204 -0.83 20.17 2.70
CA VAL A 204 0.63 20.34 2.55
C VAL A 204 1.36 19.09 3.02
N CYS A 205 1.08 18.60 4.24
CA CYS A 205 1.72 17.38 4.76
C CYS A 205 1.47 16.16 3.87
N THR A 206 0.24 15.97 3.39
CA THR A 206 -0.09 14.85 2.48
C THR A 206 0.56 15.01 1.11
N ALA A 207 0.61 16.22 0.56
CA ALA A 207 1.27 16.49 -0.73
C ALA A 207 2.79 16.29 -0.63
N LEU A 208 3.42 16.67 0.49
CA LEU A 208 4.83 16.37 0.75
C LEU A 208 5.10 14.87 0.81
N ALA A 209 4.24 14.10 1.48
CA ALA A 209 4.34 12.64 1.47
C ALA A 209 4.22 12.05 0.06
N LEU A 210 3.39 12.66 -0.81
CA LEU A 210 3.27 12.28 -2.21
C LEU A 210 4.54 12.62 -3.01
N VAL A 211 5.11 13.82 -2.84
CA VAL A 211 6.38 14.22 -3.48
C VAL A 211 7.54 13.33 -3.03
N GLN A 212 7.57 12.92 -1.76
CA GLN A 212 8.57 11.97 -1.26
C GLN A 212 8.42 10.59 -1.88
N ALA A 213 7.19 10.17 -2.18
CA ALA A 213 6.91 8.89 -2.83
C ALA A 213 7.16 8.93 -4.34
N ASP A 214 6.86 10.06 -5.00
CA ASP A 214 7.05 10.28 -6.43
C ASP A 214 7.35 11.77 -6.70
N SER A 215 8.64 12.08 -6.83
CA SER A 215 9.13 13.45 -6.96
C SER A 215 8.79 14.09 -8.32
N LEU A 216 8.45 13.29 -9.33
CA LEU A 216 8.11 13.76 -10.67
C LEU A 216 6.60 13.99 -10.86
N ARG A 217 5.81 13.85 -9.79
CA ARG A 217 4.37 13.96 -9.86
C ARG A 217 3.91 15.42 -9.82
N ASP A 218 3.64 15.98 -11.01
CA ASP A 218 3.16 17.36 -11.19
C ASP A 218 2.00 17.75 -10.27
N SER A 219 1.01 16.87 -10.11
CA SER A 219 -0.18 17.15 -9.30
C SER A 219 0.14 17.30 -7.81
N ALA A 220 1.17 16.61 -7.31
CA ALA A 220 1.64 16.73 -5.94
C ALA A 220 2.22 18.13 -5.70
N HIS A 221 3.09 18.58 -6.60
CA HIS A 221 3.70 19.92 -6.55
C HIS A 221 2.66 21.02 -6.70
N GLN A 222 1.70 20.85 -7.62
CA GLN A 222 0.59 21.79 -7.79
C GLN A 222 -0.23 21.95 -6.51
N THR A 223 -0.64 20.84 -5.88
CA THR A 223 -1.41 20.90 -4.62
C THR A 223 -0.60 21.53 -3.50
N LEU A 224 0.69 21.21 -3.40
CA LEU A 224 1.59 21.78 -2.40
C LEU A 224 1.71 23.30 -2.54
N ILE A 225 2.03 23.78 -3.74
CA ILE A 225 2.18 25.23 -4.04
C ILE A 225 0.86 25.96 -3.78
N ARG A 226 -0.26 25.44 -4.30
CA ARG A 226 -1.59 26.05 -4.11
C ARG A 226 -1.97 26.13 -2.63
N ALA A 227 -1.74 25.06 -1.86
CA ALA A 227 -2.05 25.04 -0.43
C ALA A 227 -1.21 26.06 0.36
N CYS A 228 0.09 26.22 0.05
CA CYS A 228 0.93 27.25 0.64
C CYS A 228 0.43 28.66 0.33
N LEU A 229 0.05 28.94 -0.92
CA LEU A 229 -0.47 30.24 -1.33
C LEU A 229 -1.78 30.60 -0.61
N VAL A 230 -2.69 29.63 -0.45
CA VAL A 230 -3.95 29.81 0.30
C VAL A 230 -3.70 30.11 1.77
N GLN A 231 -2.63 29.57 2.36
CA GLN A 231 -2.21 29.90 3.73
C GLN A 231 -1.52 31.27 3.84
N GLY A 232 -1.22 31.94 2.72
CA GLY A 232 -0.42 33.17 2.69
C GLY A 232 1.09 32.92 2.79
N ASN A 233 1.55 31.67 2.71
CA ASN A 233 2.96 31.30 2.78
C ASN A 233 3.65 31.42 1.40
N GLN A 234 3.64 32.63 0.83
CA GLN A 234 4.13 32.87 -0.53
C GLN A 234 5.63 32.52 -0.71
N GLN A 235 6.45 32.80 0.30
CA GLN A 235 7.88 32.44 0.28
C GLN A 235 8.09 30.91 0.21
N GLU A 236 7.24 30.16 0.92
CA GLU A 236 7.31 28.70 0.93
C GLU A 236 6.88 28.12 -0.42
N ALA A 237 5.81 28.66 -1.01
CA ALA A 237 5.35 28.30 -2.35
C ALA A 237 6.43 28.53 -3.42
N LEU A 238 7.14 29.66 -3.35
CA LEU A 238 8.28 29.96 -4.25
C LEU A 238 9.43 28.98 -4.06
N SER A 239 9.74 28.61 -2.81
CA SER A 239 10.78 27.62 -2.51
C SER A 239 10.43 26.25 -3.11
N TYR A 240 9.21 25.76 -2.88
CA TYR A 240 8.77 24.47 -3.43
C TYR A 240 8.76 24.47 -4.96
N PHE A 241 8.35 25.56 -5.61
CA PHE A 241 8.42 25.67 -7.06
C PHE A 241 9.86 25.61 -7.59
N ALA A 242 10.80 26.29 -6.94
CA ALA A 242 12.20 26.24 -7.32
C ALA A 242 12.79 24.83 -7.16
N ASP A 243 12.44 24.12 -6.10
CA ASP A 243 12.83 22.72 -5.89
C ASP A 243 12.23 21.79 -6.95
N TYR A 244 10.96 21.99 -7.30
CA TYR A 244 10.30 21.26 -8.38
C TYR A 244 10.99 21.46 -9.74
N GLN A 245 11.34 22.69 -10.10
CA GLN A 245 12.11 22.98 -11.32
C GLN A 245 13.47 22.28 -11.33
N ARG A 246 14.15 22.26 -10.18
CA ARG A 246 15.44 21.57 -10.03
C ARG A 246 15.30 20.07 -10.25
N VAL A 247 14.32 19.42 -9.60
CA VAL A 247 14.06 17.98 -9.77
C VAL A 247 13.78 17.63 -11.24
N PHE A 248 12.92 18.39 -11.93
CA PHE A 248 12.61 18.13 -13.34
C PHE A 248 13.81 18.28 -14.26
N ARG A 249 14.63 19.30 -14.01
CA ARG A 249 15.85 19.51 -14.79
C ARG A 249 16.88 18.42 -14.55
N ASP A 250 17.07 18.02 -13.29
CA ASP A 250 18.08 17.04 -12.89
C ASP A 250 17.70 15.62 -13.36
N GLU A 251 16.42 15.23 -13.26
CA GLU A 251 15.95 13.88 -13.58
C GLU A 251 15.52 13.70 -15.05
N LEU A 252 14.90 14.72 -15.66
CA LEU A 252 14.34 14.62 -17.01
C LEU A 252 15.02 15.52 -18.04
N GLY A 253 15.87 16.47 -17.62
CA GLY A 253 16.55 17.40 -18.52
C GLY A 253 15.60 18.41 -19.20
N VAL A 254 14.38 18.56 -18.70
CA VAL A 254 13.35 19.45 -19.24
C VAL A 254 12.87 20.43 -18.18
N GLU A 255 12.31 21.55 -18.64
CA GLU A 255 11.58 22.45 -17.76
C GLU A 255 10.18 21.87 -17.44
N PRO A 256 9.67 22.08 -16.22
CA PRO A 256 8.34 21.63 -15.86
C PRO A 256 7.21 22.35 -16.59
N ALA A 257 5.99 21.84 -16.45
CA ALA A 257 4.80 22.43 -17.05
C ALA A 257 4.60 23.89 -16.61
N SER A 258 4.43 24.80 -17.57
CA SER A 258 4.26 26.25 -17.29
C SER A 258 3.00 26.56 -16.50
N SER A 259 1.99 25.69 -16.54
CA SER A 259 0.74 25.81 -15.78
C SER A 259 0.98 25.84 -14.27
N ILE A 260 2.03 25.19 -13.77
CA ILE A 260 2.37 25.21 -12.33
C ILE A 260 3.05 26.53 -11.97
N GLY A 261 3.88 27.08 -12.86
CA GLY A 261 4.47 28.41 -12.66
C GLY A 261 3.44 29.53 -12.62
N GLN A 262 2.38 29.43 -13.45
CA GLN A 262 1.27 30.40 -13.48
C GLN A 262 0.52 30.52 -12.14
N LEU A 263 0.57 29.49 -11.28
CA LEU A 263 -0.05 29.53 -9.95
C LEU A 263 0.54 30.62 -9.05
N LEU A 264 1.82 30.96 -9.24
CA LEU A 264 2.51 31.97 -8.43
C LEU A 264 2.08 33.39 -8.77
N ASP A 265 1.51 33.60 -9.96
CA ASP A 265 1.01 34.89 -10.44
C ASP A 265 -0.49 35.08 -10.10
N GLU A 266 -1.19 34.03 -9.67
CA GLU A 266 -2.60 34.08 -9.31
C GLU A 266 -2.80 34.77 -7.94
N PRO A 267 -3.71 35.76 -7.83
CA PRO A 267 -4.02 36.37 -6.54
C PRO A 267 -4.66 35.33 -5.62
N ALA A 268 -4.26 35.30 -4.34
CA ALA A 268 -4.74 34.32 -3.36
C ALA A 268 -6.28 34.21 -3.25
N ALA A 269 -7.01 35.29 -3.59
CA ALA A 269 -8.47 35.33 -3.59
C ALA A 269 -9.13 34.62 -4.79
N GLY A 270 -8.38 34.25 -5.83
CA GLY A 270 -8.85 33.52 -7.02
C GLY A 270 -8.44 32.05 -7.05
N LEU A 271 -7.70 31.58 -6.03
CA LEU A 271 -7.28 30.19 -5.92
C LEU A 271 -8.41 29.36 -5.30
N ASP A 272 -9.26 28.77 -6.14
CA ASP A 272 -10.13 27.67 -5.70
C ASP A 272 -9.29 26.41 -5.49
N VAL A 273 -9.53 25.71 -4.39
CA VAL A 273 -8.70 24.56 -3.99
C VAL A 273 -9.20 23.25 -4.57
#